data_AF-W4S1K7-F1
#
_entry.id   AF-W4S1K7-F1
#
_cell.length_a   1.000
_cell.length_b   1.000
_cell.length_c   1.000
_cell.angle_alpha   90.00
_cell.angle_beta   90.00
_cell.angle_gamma   90.00
#
_symmetry.space_group_name_H-M   'P 1'
#
loop_
_entity.id
_entity.type
_entity.pdbx_description
1 polymer ?
#
loop_
_entity_poly.entity_id
_entity_poly.type
_entity_poly.pdbx_seq_one_letter_code
_entity_poly.pdbx_strand_id
1 'polypeptide(L)'
;LADRQLSAHKANPANRGVTCRSGLWRYSRHPNYFFEFVHWFAYLALAVGAGPWPLALAALGPVVMFVFLYRFTGIPYTEQQALRSRGEDYAQYQRSTSAFFPLPPSS
;
A
#
# COMPACT_ATOMS: atom_id res chain seq x y z
N LEU A 1 -2.85 4.71 10.04
CA LEU A 1 -1.76 5.71 10.17
C LEU A 1 -1.39 6.33 8.82
N ALA A 2 -1.08 5.51 7.81
CA ALA A 2 -0.73 6.02 6.49
C ALA A 2 -1.86 6.84 5.84
N ASP A 3 -3.14 6.46 5.99
CA ASP A 3 -4.27 7.31 5.57
C ASP A 3 -4.30 8.69 6.23
N ARG A 4 -3.99 8.75 7.53
CA ARG A 4 -3.93 10.03 8.26
C ARG A 4 -2.80 10.90 7.73
N GLN A 5 -1.63 10.31 7.42
CA GLN A 5 -0.50 11.03 6.81
C GLN A 5 -0.88 11.58 5.42
N LEU A 6 -1.56 10.77 4.59
CA LEU A 6 -2.01 11.20 3.27
C LEU A 6 -3.09 12.29 3.35
N SER A 7 -4.04 12.15 4.28
CA SER A 7 -5.11 13.11 4.52
C SER A 7 -4.54 14.45 4.97
N ALA A 8 -3.61 14.44 5.94
CA ALA A 8 -2.91 15.64 6.38
C ALA A 8 -2.11 16.31 5.25
N HIS A 9 -1.44 15.51 4.40
CA HIS A 9 -0.73 16.03 3.22
C HIS A 9 -1.67 16.72 2.23
N LYS A 10 -2.82 16.10 1.94
CA LYS A 10 -3.84 16.64 1.02
C LYS A 10 -4.56 17.87 1.59
N ALA A 11 -4.69 17.98 2.91
CA ALA A 11 -5.35 19.10 3.57
C ALA A 11 -4.56 20.42 3.43
N ASN A 12 -3.24 20.35 3.24
CA ASN A 12 -2.42 21.52 3.01
C ASN A 12 -2.48 21.97 1.53
N PRO A 13 -3.00 23.18 1.23
CA PRO A 13 -3.09 23.68 -0.15
C PRO A 13 -1.73 23.85 -0.84
N ALA A 14 -0.66 24.06 -0.08
CA ALA A 14 0.71 24.18 -0.62
C ALA A 14 1.21 22.86 -1.23
N ASN A 15 0.60 21.73 -0.88
CA ASN A 15 0.96 20.41 -1.38
C ASN A 15 0.15 20.01 -2.63
N ARG A 16 -0.64 20.91 -3.21
CA ARG A 16 -1.36 20.66 -4.46
C ARG A 16 -0.35 20.39 -5.58
N GLY A 17 -0.52 19.26 -6.27
CA GLY A 17 0.41 18.80 -7.30
C GLY A 17 1.64 18.06 -6.78
N VAL A 18 1.88 18.02 -5.46
CA VAL A 18 3.07 17.38 -4.87
C VAL A 18 2.72 16.03 -4.25
N THR A 19 3.57 15.04 -4.47
CA THR A 19 3.41 13.69 -3.93
C THR A 19 3.79 13.62 -2.47
N CYS A 20 2.98 12.87 -1.70
CA CYS A 20 3.29 12.63 -0.30
C CYS A 20 4.50 11.68 -0.22
N ARG A 21 5.63 12.18 0.29
CA ARG A 21 6.86 11.40 0.50
C ARG A 21 7.24 11.33 1.99
N SER A 22 6.27 11.58 2.88
CA SER A 22 6.49 11.70 4.32
C SER A 22 6.06 10.44 5.06
N GLY A 23 6.82 10.07 6.10
CA GLY A 23 6.49 8.93 6.96
C GLY A 23 6.47 7.61 6.18
N LEU A 24 5.36 6.87 6.27
CA LEU A 24 5.22 5.55 5.64
C LEU A 24 5.23 5.63 4.11
N TRP A 25 4.77 6.76 3.55
CA TRP A 25 4.77 7.02 2.11
C TRP A 25 6.19 7.24 1.55
N ARG A 26 7.21 7.39 2.40
CA ARG A 26 8.61 7.41 1.94
C ARG A 26 9.12 6.02 1.56
N TYR A 27 8.58 4.98 2.18
CA TYR A 27 9.09 3.61 2.09
C TYR A 27 8.28 2.75 1.12
N SER A 28 6.99 3.05 0.98
CA SER A 28 6.10 2.39 0.03
C SER A 28 5.16 3.42 -0.59
N ARG A 29 4.77 3.20 -1.86
CA ARG A 29 3.75 3.99 -2.54
C ARG A 29 2.35 3.67 -2.08
N HIS A 30 2.13 2.49 -1.52
CA HIS A 30 0.85 2.06 -0.99
C HIS A 30 1.01 1.39 0.38
N PRO A 31 1.50 2.11 1.39
CA PRO A 31 1.75 1.54 2.72
C PRO A 31 0.47 1.03 3.38
N ASN A 32 -0.68 1.64 3.10
CA ASN A 32 -1.98 1.16 3.59
C ASN A 32 -2.25 -0.29 3.15
N TYR A 33 -2.03 -0.60 1.87
CA TYR A 33 -2.26 -1.94 1.33
C TYR A 33 -1.29 -2.98 1.89
N PHE A 34 -0.06 -2.57 2.17
CA PHE A 34 0.88 -3.45 2.86
C PHE A 34 0.38 -3.83 4.25
N PHE A 35 -0.12 -2.87 5.04
CA PHE A 35 -0.65 -3.17 6.38
C PHE A 35 -1.95 -3.97 6.34
N GLU A 36 -2.82 -3.74 5.35
CA GLU A 36 -3.97 -4.61 5.10
C GLU A 36 -3.51 -6.05 4.84
N PHE A 37 -2.54 -6.25 3.94
CA PHE A 37 -1.97 -7.57 3.68
C PHE A 37 -1.37 -8.22 4.94
N VAL A 38 -0.60 -7.48 5.74
CA VAL A 38 -0.06 -7.96 7.02
C VAL A 38 -1.17 -8.29 8.02
N HIS A 39 -2.25 -7.51 8.07
CA HIS A 39 -3.39 -7.76 8.93
C HIS A 39 -4.04 -9.12 8.65
N TRP A 40 -4.05 -9.59 7.40
CA TRP A 40 -4.58 -10.93 7.07
C TRP A 40 -3.78 -12.08 7.68
N PHE A 41 -2.48 -11.90 7.93
CA PHE A 41 -1.69 -12.89 8.65
C PHE A 41 -2.08 -13.01 10.13
N ALA A 42 -2.74 -12.00 10.71
CA ALA A 42 -3.27 -12.12 12.07
C ALA A 42 -4.35 -13.21 12.15
N TYR A 43 -5.23 -13.32 11.14
CA TYR A 43 -6.22 -14.40 11.07
C TYR A 43 -5.55 -15.77 10.92
N LEU A 44 -4.46 -15.86 10.15
CA LEU A 44 -3.68 -17.09 10.05
C LEU A 44 -3.08 -17.48 11.40
N ALA A 45 -2.53 -16.52 12.15
CA ALA A 45 -1.99 -16.73 13.49
C ALA A 45 -3.07 -17.15 14.50
N LEU A 46 -4.27 -16.55 14.42
CA LEU A 46 -5.41 -16.91 15.27
C LEU A 46 -5.98 -18.30 14.96
N ALA A 47 -5.84 -18.77 13.72
CA ALA A 47 -6.29 -20.10 13.31
C ALA A 47 -5.30 -21.21 13.71
N VAL A 48 -4.12 -20.87 14.24
CA VAL A 48 -3.15 -21.86 14.75
C VAL A 48 -3.78 -22.60 15.93
N GLY A 49 -3.99 -23.91 15.76
CA GLY A 49 -4.62 -24.78 16.78
C GLY A 49 -6.11 -25.05 16.56
N ALA A 50 -6.76 -24.40 15.59
CA ALA A 50 -8.16 -24.66 15.23
C ALA A 50 -8.37 -25.91 14.34
N GLY A 51 -7.28 -26.59 13.96
CA GLY A 51 -7.28 -27.74 13.06
C GLY A 51 -6.97 -27.39 11.60
N PRO A 52 -6.79 -28.41 10.73
CA PRO A 52 -6.29 -28.20 9.37
C PRO A 52 -7.25 -27.44 8.46
N TRP A 53 -8.57 -27.61 8.65
CA TRP A 53 -9.58 -26.97 7.80
C TRP A 53 -9.72 -25.45 8.05
N PRO A 54 -9.87 -24.96 9.30
CA PRO A 54 -9.85 -23.53 9.58
C PRO A 54 -8.53 -22.85 9.21
N LEU A 55 -7.39 -23.56 9.39
CA LEU A 55 -6.09 -23.06 8.98
C LEU A 55 -5.98 -22.86 7.46
N ALA A 56 -6.50 -23.81 6.67
CA ALA A 56 -6.52 -23.70 5.21
C ALA A 56 -7.39 -22.52 4.74
N LEU A 57 -8.55 -22.30 5.37
CA LEU A 57 -9.40 -21.14 5.09
C LEU A 57 -8.73 -19.83 5.49
N ALA A 58 -8.05 -19.78 6.64
CA ALA A 58 -7.30 -18.60 7.07
C ALA A 58 -6.11 -18.29 6.16
N ALA A 59 -5.46 -19.32 5.59
CA ALA A 59 -4.36 -19.17 4.63
C ALA A 59 -4.82 -18.66 3.25
N LEU A 60 -6.07 -18.91 2.86
CA LEU A 60 -6.67 -18.34 1.65
C LEU A 60 -6.82 -16.81 1.74
N GLY A 61 -7.06 -16.27 2.93
CA GLY A 61 -7.21 -14.83 3.19
C GLY A 61 -6.09 -13.96 2.62
N PRO A 62 -4.82 -14.13 3.05
CA PRO A 62 -3.71 -13.33 2.55
C PRO A 62 -3.43 -13.55 1.05
N VAL A 63 -3.69 -14.74 0.51
CA VAL A 63 -3.51 -15.02 -0.93
C VAL A 63 -4.56 -14.27 -1.75
N VAL A 64 -5.83 -14.38 -1.39
CA VAL A 64 -6.93 -13.65 -2.05
C VAL A 64 -6.71 -12.16 -1.90
N MET A 65 -6.32 -11.69 -0.71
CA MET A 65 -6.05 -10.27 -0.49
C MET A 65 -4.85 -9.79 -1.32
N PHE A 66 -3.75 -10.55 -1.40
CA PHE A 66 -2.61 -10.19 -2.24
C PHE A 66 -3.00 -10.10 -3.72
N VAL A 67 -3.78 -11.07 -4.23
CA VAL A 67 -4.27 -11.05 -5.62
C VAL A 67 -5.21 -9.86 -5.84
N PHE A 68 -6.11 -9.58 -4.91
CA PHE A 68 -6.98 -8.41 -5.00
C PHE A 68 -6.16 -7.13 -5.02
N LEU A 69 -5.24 -6.94 -4.10
CA LEU A 69 -4.36 -5.76 -4.03
C LEU A 69 -3.48 -5.63 -5.28
N TYR A 70 -2.81 -6.69 -5.70
CA TYR A 70 -1.86 -6.60 -6.81
C TYR A 70 -2.54 -6.53 -8.19
N ARG A 71 -3.66 -7.24 -8.39
CA ARG A 71 -4.27 -7.43 -9.71
C ARG A 71 -5.56 -6.66 -9.92
N PHE A 72 -6.32 -6.37 -8.87
CA PHE A 72 -7.66 -5.77 -8.95
C PHE A 72 -7.77 -4.41 -8.28
N THR A 73 -6.95 -4.09 -7.28
CA THR A 73 -7.01 -2.74 -6.73
C THR A 73 -6.47 -1.80 -7.77
N GLY A 74 -7.11 -0.65 -7.85
CA GLY A 74 -6.75 0.41 -8.78
C GLY A 74 -5.40 1.03 -8.48
N ILE A 75 -4.37 0.32 -7.99
CA ILE A 75 -2.97 0.78 -7.96
C ILE A 75 -2.60 1.27 -9.37
N PRO A 76 -2.60 0.47 -10.45
CA PRO A 76 -2.23 0.97 -11.77
C PRO A 76 -3.11 2.16 -12.22
N TYR A 77 -4.40 2.15 -11.88
CA TYR A 77 -5.32 3.23 -12.24
C TYR A 77 -5.06 4.53 -11.44
N THR A 78 -4.83 4.42 -10.14
CA THR A 78 -4.52 5.55 -9.24
C THR A 78 -3.12 6.08 -9.50
N GLU A 79 -2.16 5.22 -9.83
CA GLU A 79 -0.83 5.62 -10.28
C GLU A 79 -0.90 6.34 -11.63
N GLN A 80 -1.70 5.86 -12.59
CA GLN A 80 -1.92 6.57 -13.85
C GLN A 80 -2.58 7.94 -13.65
N GLN A 81 -3.57 8.05 -12.76
CA GLN A 81 -4.19 9.32 -12.42
C GLN A 81 -3.23 10.26 -11.66
N ALA A 82 -2.38 9.71 -10.79
CA ALA A 82 -1.33 10.47 -10.10
C ALA A 82 -0.27 10.98 -11.09
N LEU A 83 0.14 10.16 -12.07
CA LEU A 83 1.00 10.58 -13.19
C LEU A 83 0.35 11.69 -14.01
N ARG A 84 -0.94 11.59 -14.33
CA ARG A 84 -1.66 12.65 -15.08
C ARG A 84 -1.78 13.96 -14.30
N SER A 85 -1.94 13.90 -12.99
CA SER A 85 -2.17 15.09 -12.16
C SER A 85 -0.89 15.74 -11.61
N ARG A 86 0.18 14.96 -11.38
CA ARG A 86 1.44 15.42 -10.76
C ARG A 86 2.66 15.28 -11.68
N GLY A 87 2.51 14.62 -12.83
CA GLY A 87 3.54 14.54 -13.86
C GLY A 87 4.86 13.95 -13.36
N GLU A 88 5.94 14.69 -13.59
CA GLU A 88 7.32 14.29 -13.29
C GLU A 88 7.57 14.03 -11.80
N ASP A 89 6.88 14.73 -10.90
CA ASP A 89 7.03 14.52 -9.46
C ASP A 89 6.63 13.09 -9.06
N TYR A 90 5.52 12.59 -9.60
CA TYR A 90 5.08 11.22 -9.34
C TYR A 90 5.95 10.19 -10.08
N ALA A 91 6.45 10.52 -11.26
CA ALA A 91 7.37 9.64 -12.00
C ALA A 91 8.69 9.45 -11.24
N GLN A 92 9.24 10.51 -10.64
CA GLN A 92 10.42 10.42 -9.78
C GLN A 92 10.15 9.59 -8.52
N TYR A 93 8.96 9.76 -7.94
CA TYR A 93 8.51 8.96 -6.80
C TYR A 93 8.39 7.47 -7.13
N GLN A 94 7.89 7.10 -8.32
CA GLN A 94 7.84 5.72 -8.79
C GLN A 94 9.22 5.07 -8.94
N ARG A 95 10.24 5.84 -9.31
CA ARG A 95 11.61 5.34 -9.49
C ARG A 95 12.33 5.11 -8.17
N SER A 96 12.04 5.93 -7.17
CA SER A 96 12.75 5.92 -5.87
C SER A 96 12.07 5.07 -4.81
N THR A 97 10.75 4.88 -4.89
CA THR A 97 9.95 4.27 -3.82
C THR A 97 9.29 2.98 -4.30
N SER A 98 9.38 1.91 -3.51
CA SER A 98 8.74 0.61 -3.81
C SER A 98 7.22 0.72 -3.88
N ALA A 99 6.57 -0.05 -4.76
CA ALA A 99 5.11 0.00 -4.95
C ALA A 99 4.33 -0.49 -3.73
N PHE A 100 4.80 -1.58 -3.10
CA PHE A 100 4.02 -2.33 -2.11
C PHE A 100 4.81 -2.55 -0.82
N PHE A 101 5.96 -3.22 -0.90
CA PHE A 101 6.79 -3.49 0.27
C PHE A 101 7.47 -2.20 0.78
N PRO A 102 7.47 -1.93 2.10
CA PRO A 102 8.15 -0.77 2.67
C PRO A 102 9.66 -1.00 2.64
N LEU A 103 10.31 -0.48 1.60
CA LEU A 103 11.75 -0.59 1.39
C LEU A 103 12.37 0.81 1.51
N PRO A 104 13.63 0.92 1.97
CA PRO A 104 14.34 2.19 1.91
C PRO A 104 14.41 2.69 0.46
N PRO A 105 14.16 3.99 0.21
CA PRO A 105 14.11 4.50 -1.15
C PRO A 105 15.49 4.40 -1.82
N SER A 106 15.53 3.95 -3.07
CA SER A 106 16.74 3.99 -3.89
C SER A 106 17.01 5.43 -4.31
N SER A 107 18.22 5.91 -4.02
CA SER A 107 18.69 7.28 -4.31
C SER A 107 18.85 7.53 -5.79
#